data_AF-A0A1L9MRD1-F1
#
_entry.id   AF-A0A1L9MRD1-F1
#
_cell.length_a   1.000
_cell.length_b   1.000
_cell.length_c   1.000
_cell.angle_alpha   90.00
_cell.angle_beta   90.00
_cell.angle_gamma   90.00
#
_symmetry.space_group_name_H-M   'P 1'
#
loop_
_entity.id
_entity.type
_entity.pdbx_description
1 polymer ?
#
loop_
_entity_poly.entity_id
_entity_poly.type
_entity_poly.pdbx_seq_one_letter_code
_entity_poly.pdbx_strand_id
1 'polypeptide(L)'
;MGHCETFDIRYDNELAHQYYGEGDQLTQKLQDVYKDKNLEFPHYFDSTLTTPPIHFMTVEAPDDVDVDGLRNVNVPPGLNVEILDFD
;
A
#
# COMPACT_ATOMS: atom_id res chain seq x y z
N MET A 1 -16.87 1.65 -13.48
CA MET A 1 -17.01 2.41 -12.21
C MET A 1 -15.72 2.06 -11.49
N GLY A 2 -14.89 3.03 -11.07
CA GLY A 2 -13.59 2.69 -10.46
C GLY A 2 -13.76 1.68 -9.32
N HIS A 3 -12.82 0.76 -9.20
CA HIS A 3 -12.80 -0.25 -8.15
C HIS A 3 -11.82 0.19 -7.06
N CYS A 4 -12.13 -0.13 -5.81
CA CYS A 4 -11.31 0.20 -4.68
C CYS A 4 -10.56 -1.05 -4.19
N GLU A 5 -9.24 -1.00 -4.24
CA GLU A 5 -8.35 -2.08 -3.84
C GLU A 5 -7.86 -1.83 -2.43
N THR A 6 -7.87 -2.84 -1.55
CA THR A 6 -7.33 -2.68 -0.21
C THR A 6 -5.87 -3.14 -0.19
N PHE A 7 -4.97 -2.22 0.10
CA PHE A 7 -3.55 -2.48 0.25
C PHE A 7 -3.25 -2.71 1.72
N ASP A 8 -2.84 -3.92 2.06
CA ASP A 8 -2.35 -4.33 3.37
C ASP A 8 -0.83 -4.16 3.38
N ILE A 9 -0.33 -3.16 4.10
CA ILE A 9 1.08 -2.85 4.19
C ILE A 9 1.63 -3.29 5.53
N ARG A 10 2.59 -4.20 5.46
CA ARG A 10 3.30 -4.78 6.59
C ARG A 10 4.78 -4.44 6.52
N TYR A 11 5.37 -4.20 7.67
CA TYR A 11 6.82 -4.07 7.78
C TYR A 11 7.42 -5.42 8.11
N ASP A 12 8.51 -5.78 7.44
CA ASP A 12 9.24 -7.02 7.69
C ASP A 12 9.80 -7.03 9.14
N ASN A 13 10.23 -5.86 9.63
CA ASN A 13 10.80 -5.67 10.96
C ASN A 13 10.64 -4.23 11.47
N GLU A 14 11.00 -4.02 12.74
CA GLU A 14 10.97 -2.69 13.39
C GLU A 14 11.88 -1.68 12.69
N LEU A 15 13.03 -2.12 12.15
CA LEU A 15 13.93 -1.24 11.40
C LEU A 15 13.28 -0.69 10.14
N ALA A 16 12.51 -1.50 9.42
CA ALA A 16 11.75 -1.05 8.27
C ALA A 16 10.68 -0.04 8.68
N HIS A 17 9.96 -0.28 9.78
CA HIS A 17 9.01 0.70 10.32
C HIS A 17 9.68 2.02 10.68
N GLN A 18 10.85 2.00 11.33
CA GLN A 18 11.61 3.23 11.62
C GLN A 18 12.13 3.94 10.36
N TYR A 19 12.48 3.19 9.31
CA TYR A 19 13.03 3.74 8.08
C TYR A 19 11.96 4.33 7.15
N TYR A 20 10.88 3.58 6.91
CA TYR A 20 9.77 4.01 6.06
C TYR A 20 8.81 4.94 6.79
N GLY A 21 8.80 4.91 8.13
CA GLY A 21 7.88 5.69 8.95
C GLY A 21 6.43 5.26 8.71
N GLU A 22 5.51 6.10 9.15
CA GLU A 22 4.06 5.87 9.08
C GLU A 22 3.36 7.13 8.56
N GLY A 23 2.04 7.07 8.34
CA GLY A 23 1.25 8.20 7.85
C GLY A 23 1.63 8.62 6.42
N ASP A 24 1.68 9.93 6.18
CA ASP A 24 2.03 10.53 4.89
C ASP A 24 3.36 10.01 4.32
N GLN A 25 4.37 9.77 5.17
CA GLN A 25 5.68 9.34 4.68
C GLN A 25 5.61 7.98 3.97
N LEU A 26 4.84 7.04 4.54
CA LEU A 26 4.59 5.74 3.92
C LEU A 26 3.77 5.90 2.64
N THR A 27 2.69 6.69 2.70
CA THR A 27 1.82 6.93 1.53
C THR A 27 2.59 7.51 0.36
N GLN A 28 3.45 8.50 0.58
CA GLN A 28 4.29 9.08 -0.47
C GLN A 28 5.25 8.07 -1.10
N LYS A 29 5.78 7.13 -0.31
CA LYS A 29 6.64 6.06 -0.84
C LYS A 29 5.85 5.10 -1.71
N LEU A 30 4.67 4.68 -1.28
CA LEU A 30 3.81 3.81 -2.06
C LEU A 30 3.34 4.51 -3.33
N GLN A 31 2.97 5.79 -3.27
CA GLN A 31 2.65 6.59 -4.44
C GLN A 31 3.80 6.62 -5.46
N ASP A 32 5.06 6.76 -5.02
CA ASP A 32 6.21 6.73 -5.94
C ASP A 32 6.45 5.33 -6.54
N VAL A 33 6.24 4.28 -5.74
CA VAL A 33 6.37 2.87 -6.18
C VAL A 33 5.29 2.51 -7.20
N TYR A 34 4.06 2.97 -7.00
CA TYR A 34 2.90 2.69 -7.84
C TYR A 34 2.52 3.83 -8.81
N LYS A 35 3.38 4.85 -8.98
CA LYS A 35 3.09 6.02 -9.84
C LYS A 35 2.76 5.67 -11.28
N ASP A 36 3.29 4.55 -11.77
CA ASP A 36 3.08 4.07 -13.15
C ASP A 36 1.70 3.41 -13.32
N LYS A 37 1.04 3.06 -12.20
CA LYS A 37 -0.21 2.29 -12.17
C LYS A 37 -1.47 3.15 -12.09
N ASN A 38 -1.31 4.48 -12.10
CA ASN A 38 -2.44 5.42 -12.08
C ASN A 38 -3.40 5.19 -10.89
N LEU A 39 -2.83 4.91 -9.72
CA LEU A 39 -3.57 4.66 -8.49
C LEU A 39 -3.76 5.94 -7.66
N GLU A 40 -4.92 6.12 -7.05
CA GLU A 40 -5.19 7.18 -6.09
C GLU A 40 -5.16 6.62 -4.66
N PHE A 41 -4.13 7.02 -3.89
CA PHE A 41 -3.98 6.61 -2.50
C PHE A 41 -4.77 7.54 -1.56
N PRO A 42 -5.36 7.01 -0.49
CA PRO A 42 -6.13 7.79 0.45
C PRO A 42 -5.22 8.61 1.37
N HIS A 43 -5.73 9.75 1.84
CA HIS A 43 -5.04 10.58 2.84
C HIS A 43 -5.06 9.96 4.25
N TYR A 44 -6.06 9.13 4.54
CA TYR A 44 -6.25 8.48 5.83
C TYR A 44 -6.42 6.99 5.65
N PHE A 45 -5.84 6.20 6.55
CA PHE A 45 -5.88 4.75 6.51
C PHE A 45 -5.89 4.18 7.93
N ASP A 46 -6.50 3.01 8.07
CA ASP A 46 -6.57 2.30 9.34
C ASP A 46 -5.25 1.59 9.63
N SER A 47 -4.95 1.40 10.91
CA SER A 47 -3.73 0.76 11.37
C SER A 47 -4.02 -0.17 12.54
N THR A 48 -3.38 -1.34 12.57
CA THR A 48 -3.46 -2.22 13.74
C THR A 48 -2.68 -1.64 14.91
N LEU A 49 -3.05 -2.06 16.13
CA LEU A 49 -2.35 -1.73 17.37
C LEU A 49 -1.21 -2.72 17.67
N THR A 50 -0.51 -3.21 16.64
CA THR A 50 0.64 -4.11 16.75
C THR A 50 1.95 -3.35 16.54
N THR A 51 3.08 -3.95 16.91
CA THR A 51 4.41 -3.37 16.65
C THR A 51 5.27 -4.39 15.89
N PRO A 52 5.61 -4.14 14.62
CA PRO A 52 5.16 -3.02 13.79
C PRO A 52 3.66 -3.07 13.46
N PRO A 53 3.02 -1.91 13.17
CA PRO A 53 1.62 -1.86 12.79
C PRO A 53 1.42 -2.36 11.36
N ILE A 54 0.21 -2.83 11.07
CA ILE A 54 -0.26 -3.17 9.72
C ILE A 54 -1.16 -2.03 9.28
N HIS A 55 -0.90 -1.46 8.10
CA HIS A 55 -1.68 -0.36 7.56
C HIS A 55 -2.60 -0.85 6.45
N PHE A 56 -3.87 -0.44 6.49
CA PHE A 56 -4.87 -0.81 5.49
C PHE A 56 -5.28 0.43 4.70
N MET A 57 -4.81 0.53 3.47
CA MET A 57 -5.10 1.65 2.57
C MET A 57 -6.11 1.24 1.51
N THR A 58 -7.23 1.95 1.41
CA THR A 58 -8.18 1.77 0.31
C THR A 58 -7.77 2.66 -0.86
N VAL A 59 -7.21 2.05 -1.89
CA VAL A 59 -6.66 2.73 -3.06
C VAL A 59 -7.67 2.67 -4.19
N GLU A 60 -8.00 3.83 -4.76
CA GLU A 60 -8.90 3.89 -5.92
C GLU A 60 -8.10 3.57 -7.19
N ALA A 61 -8.59 2.57 -7.93
CA ALA A 61 -7.95 2.08 -9.14
C ALA A 61 -8.92 2.12 -10.33
N PRO A 62 -8.42 2.34 -11.55
CA PRO A 62 -9.25 2.29 -12.74
C PRO A 62 -9.74 0.86 -13.04
N ASP A 63 -10.89 0.74 -13.70
CA ASP A 63 -11.50 -0.55 -14.12
C ASP A 63 -10.55 -1.44 -14.95
N ASP A 64 -9.64 -0.81 -15.70
CA ASP A 64 -8.64 -1.47 -16.56
C ASP A 64 -7.31 -1.77 -15.83
N VAL A 65 -7.26 -1.56 -14.50
CA VAL A 65 -6.03 -1.80 -13.75
C VAL A 65 -5.67 -3.29 -13.74
N ASP A 66 -4.42 -3.58 -14.11
CA ASP A 66 -3.90 -4.94 -14.07
C ASP A 66 -3.46 -5.28 -12.63
N VAL A 67 -4.36 -5.93 -11.88
CA VAL A 67 -4.10 -6.36 -10.49
C VAL A 67 -2.87 -7.25 -10.37
N ASP A 68 -2.60 -8.10 -11.36
CA ASP A 68 -1.38 -8.93 -11.38
C ASP A 68 -0.14 -8.05 -11.46
N GLY A 69 -0.17 -7.04 -12.33
CA GLY A 69 0.86 -6.03 -12.45
C GLY A 69 1.01 -5.13 -11.24
N LEU A 70 -0.02 -4.95 -10.40
CA LEU A 70 0.10 -4.30 -9.09
C LEU A 70 0.85 -5.20 -8.11
N ARG A 71 0.51 -6.49 -8.07
CA ARG A 71 1.18 -7.49 -7.20
C ARG A 71 2.63 -7.75 -7.60
N ASN A 72 2.94 -7.55 -8.88
CA ASN A 72 4.27 -7.70 -9.44
C ASN A 72 5.12 -6.41 -9.35
N VAL A 73 4.61 -5.34 -8.72
CA VAL A 73 5.42 -4.15 -8.46
C VAL A 73 6.54 -4.49 -7.49
N ASN A 74 7.75 -4.00 -7.79
CA ASN A 74 8.90 -4.21 -6.93
C ASN A 74 8.83 -3.30 -5.70
N VAL A 75 8.15 -3.78 -4.67
CA VAL A 75 8.08 -3.14 -3.35
C VAL A 75 9.48 -3.08 -2.74
N PRO A 76 9.87 -1.94 -2.14
CA PRO A 76 11.21 -1.80 -1.59
C PRO A 76 11.43 -2.73 -0.39
N PRO A 77 12.67 -3.18 -0.14
CA PRO A 77 12.97 -4.19 0.85
C PRO A 77 12.57 -3.73 2.26
N GLY A 78 11.91 -4.61 3.00
CA GLY A 78 11.39 -4.33 4.35
C GLY A 78 9.92 -3.88 4.38
N LEU A 79 9.31 -3.63 3.21
CA LEU A 79 7.86 -3.49 3.08
C LEU A 79 7.28 -4.70 2.35
N ASN A 80 6.17 -5.19 2.86
CA ASN A 80 5.34 -6.20 2.23
C ASN A 80 3.97 -5.57 1.97
N VAL A 81 3.61 -5.48 0.70
CA VAL A 81 2.29 -4.97 0.28
C VAL A 81 1.50 -6.13 -0.27
N GLU A 82 0.35 -6.40 0.33
CA GLU A 82 -0.60 -7.40 -0.11
C GLU A 82 -1.88 -6.70 -0.57
N ILE A 83 -2.35 -7.03 -1.77
CA ILE A 83 -3.54 -6.40 -2.35
C ILE A 83 -4.71 -7.36 -2.14
N LEU A 84 -5.68 -6.90 -1.36
CA LEU A 84 -6.92 -7.58 -1.04
C LEU A 84 -8.04 -6.94 -1.87
N ASP A 85 -8.49 -7.68 -2.88
CA ASP A 85 -9.72 -7.42 -3.63
C ASP A 85 -10.90 -7.93 -2.79
N PHE A 86 -11.91 -7.08 -2.57
CA PHE A 86 -13.13 -7.45 -1.88
C PHE A 86 -14.33 -7.15 -2.81
N ASP A 87 -14.68 -8.17 -3.61
CA ASP A 87 -15.93 -8.29 -4.38
C ASP A 87 -17.20 -7.98 -3.55
#